data_AF-A0A815IIN1-F1
#
_entry.id   AF-A0A815IIN1-F1
#
_cell.length_a   1.000
_cell.length_b   1.000
_cell.length_c   1.000
_cell.angle_alpha   90.00
_cell.angle_beta   90.00
_cell.angle_gamma   90.00
#
_symmetry.space_group_name_H-M   'P 1'
#
loop_
_entity.id
_entity.type
_entity.pdbx_description
1 polymer ?
#
loop_
_entity_poly.entity_id
_entity_poly.type
_entity_poly.pdbx_seq_one_letter_code
_entity_poly.pdbx_strand_id
1 'polypeptide(L)'
;MITTIRKSSILHDAIRTIAHSLSIDGDLILDMRIRWNSSYNMLCRLLLFQSVLDELYVQVDSLSGLTKRQQAKLMGVHLSNNDWSLLQSLRYVLERFSDATELVSGKNYPTLSIAYAVKLSLHHFLNDLTSDNNVRIMKQMLQVEFDQYMTLPLDAVEANIINAAALLDPSTHDILKREDRKVAEKFLVLEAKRRLKDNPIEYKSMPMTTVAGDTEELERNDSLAITK
;
A
#
# COMPACT_ATOMS: atom_id res chain seq x y z
N MET A 1 1.45 -2.49 -27.53
CA MET A 1 2.83 -2.92 -27.80
C MET A 1 3.17 -4.29 -27.20
N ILE A 2 3.27 -4.43 -25.88
CA ILE A 2 3.75 -5.65 -25.19
C ILE A 2 2.98 -6.92 -25.61
N THR A 3 1.65 -6.81 -25.77
CA THR A 3 0.80 -7.91 -26.25
C THR A 3 1.11 -8.34 -27.68
N THR A 4 1.61 -7.44 -28.53
CA THR A 4 1.98 -7.77 -29.92
C THR A 4 3.28 -8.54 -29.96
N ILE A 5 4.27 -8.09 -29.17
CA ILE A 5 5.55 -8.77 -28.98
C ILE A 5 5.31 -10.18 -28.44
N ARG A 6 4.59 -10.34 -27.33
CA ARG A 6 4.38 -11.65 -26.68
C ARG A 6 3.60 -12.67 -27.52
N LYS A 7 2.83 -12.22 -28.52
CA LYS A 7 2.07 -13.10 -29.41
C LYS A 7 2.91 -13.61 -30.60
N SER A 8 4.06 -13.01 -30.88
CA SER A 8 4.95 -13.42 -31.97
C SER A 8 6.17 -14.09 -31.37
N SER A 9 6.38 -15.38 -31.70
CA SER A 9 7.60 -16.10 -31.28
C SER A 9 8.86 -15.38 -31.76
N ILE A 10 8.87 -14.89 -33.00
CA ILE A 10 9.99 -14.18 -33.60
C ILE A 10 10.34 -12.91 -32.80
N LEU A 11 9.35 -12.05 -32.50
CA LEU A 11 9.61 -10.84 -31.71
C LEU A 11 10.00 -11.16 -30.27
N HIS A 12 9.41 -12.21 -29.70
CA HIS A 12 9.71 -12.62 -28.35
C HIS A 12 11.15 -13.15 -28.22
N ASP A 13 11.60 -13.97 -29.17
CA ASP A 13 12.96 -14.51 -29.22
C ASP A 13 13.99 -13.42 -29.53
N ALA A 14 13.65 -12.48 -30.42
CA ALA A 14 14.48 -11.30 -30.69
C ALA A 14 14.69 -10.46 -29.43
N ILE A 15 13.61 -10.12 -28.70
CA ILE A 15 13.72 -9.38 -27.44
C ILE A 15 14.53 -10.15 -26.41
N ARG A 16 14.35 -11.46 -26.28
CA ARG A 16 15.14 -12.26 -25.31
C ARG A 16 16.63 -12.24 -25.65
N THR A 17 16.96 -12.32 -26.93
CA THR A 17 18.35 -12.28 -27.41
C THR A 17 18.99 -10.92 -27.09
N ILE A 18 18.29 -9.82 -27.39
CA ILE A 18 18.74 -8.45 -27.10
C ILE A 18 18.81 -8.19 -25.59
N ALA A 19 17.82 -8.64 -24.82
CA ALA A 19 17.83 -8.50 -23.36
C ALA A 19 19.03 -9.24 -22.75
N HIS A 20 19.35 -10.44 -23.24
CA HIS A 20 20.52 -11.19 -22.78
C HIS A 20 21.84 -10.50 -23.15
N SER A 21 21.96 -9.91 -24.35
CA SER A 21 23.18 -9.15 -24.72
C SER A 21 23.38 -7.91 -23.86
N LEU A 22 22.27 -7.28 -23.41
CA LEU A 22 22.27 -6.13 -22.51
C LEU A 22 22.28 -6.51 -21.01
N SER A 23 22.45 -7.80 -20.68
CA SER A 23 22.45 -8.31 -19.29
C SER A 23 21.16 -7.98 -18.50
N ILE A 24 20.03 -7.90 -19.19
CA ILE A 24 18.71 -7.71 -18.59
C ILE A 24 18.04 -9.08 -18.46
N ASP A 25 17.87 -9.54 -17.22
CA ASP A 25 17.20 -10.81 -16.92
C ASP A 25 15.68 -10.72 -16.99
N GLY A 26 15.02 -11.80 -17.41
CA GLY A 26 13.57 -12.03 -17.46
C GLY A 26 12.86 -11.57 -18.74
N ASP A 27 11.53 -11.56 -18.73
CA ASP A 27 10.67 -11.17 -19.87
C ASP A 27 9.82 -9.91 -19.60
N LEU A 28 9.22 -9.32 -20.65
CA LEU A 28 8.21 -8.27 -20.50
C LEU A 28 6.97 -8.78 -19.77
N ILE A 29 6.50 -8.01 -18.78
CA ILE A 29 5.32 -8.34 -17.97
C ILE A 29 4.06 -7.78 -18.65
N LEU A 30 2.94 -8.47 -18.53
CA LEU A 30 1.64 -7.95 -18.96
C LEU A 30 0.86 -7.42 -17.76
N ASP A 31 0.11 -6.35 -18.00
CA ASP A 31 -0.92 -5.91 -17.07
C ASP A 31 -2.02 -6.97 -16.92
N MET A 32 -2.49 -7.16 -15.68
CA MET A 32 -3.41 -8.23 -15.30
C MET A 32 -4.50 -7.68 -14.39
N ARG A 33 -5.71 -7.55 -14.91
CA ARG A 33 -6.88 -6.96 -14.22
C ARG A 33 -7.12 -7.47 -12.79
N ILE A 34 -6.80 -8.75 -12.53
CA ILE A 34 -7.08 -9.41 -11.23
C ILE A 34 -5.94 -9.29 -10.22
N ARG A 35 -4.79 -8.73 -10.59
CA ARG A 35 -3.63 -8.58 -9.69
C ARG A 35 -3.42 -7.11 -9.39
N TRP A 36 -3.59 -6.73 -8.13
CA TRP A 36 -3.30 -5.37 -7.68
C TRP A 36 -1.84 -5.03 -8.00
N ASN A 37 -1.57 -3.79 -8.39
CA ASN A 37 -0.26 -3.28 -8.83
C ASN A 37 0.29 -3.87 -10.15
N SER A 38 -0.45 -4.69 -10.91
CA SER A 38 0.06 -5.25 -12.17
C SER A 38 0.46 -4.18 -13.18
N SER A 39 -0.26 -3.06 -13.23
CA SER A 39 0.02 -1.98 -14.16
C SER A 39 1.33 -1.27 -13.80
N TYR A 40 1.56 -1.01 -12.51
CA TYR A 40 2.83 -0.47 -12.01
C TYR A 40 4.00 -1.43 -12.31
N ASN A 41 3.84 -2.72 -12.02
CA ASN A 41 4.87 -3.73 -12.29
C ASN A 41 5.19 -3.86 -13.78
N MET A 42 4.16 -3.82 -14.65
CA MET A 42 4.33 -3.77 -16.10
C MET A 42 5.11 -2.52 -16.52
N LEU A 43 4.79 -1.34 -15.97
CA LEU A 43 5.47 -0.09 -16.31
C LEU A 43 6.94 -0.08 -15.87
N CYS A 44 7.25 -0.52 -14.66
CA CYS A 44 8.63 -0.68 -14.20
C CYS A 44 9.42 -1.60 -15.13
N ARG A 45 8.80 -2.72 -15.53
CA ARG A 45 9.44 -3.65 -16.46
C ARG A 45 9.63 -3.07 -17.85
N LEU A 46 8.65 -2.32 -18.35
CA LEU A 46 8.72 -1.69 -19.65
C LEU A 46 9.84 -0.63 -19.70
N LEU A 47 9.99 0.15 -18.64
CA LEU A 47 11.04 1.16 -18.53
C LEU A 47 12.44 0.54 -18.47
N LEU A 48 12.60 -0.59 -17.78
CA LEU A 48 13.85 -1.36 -17.81
C LEU A 48 14.19 -1.87 -19.22
N PHE A 49 13.16 -2.14 -20.05
CA PHE A 49 13.30 -2.66 -21.42
C PHE A 49 13.45 -1.57 -22.48
N GLN A 50 13.60 -0.30 -22.10
CA GLN A 50 13.69 0.80 -23.06
C GLN A 50 14.81 0.56 -24.10
N SER A 51 16.05 0.30 -23.66
CA SER A 51 17.18 0.05 -24.56
C SER A 51 16.99 -1.19 -25.44
N VAL A 52 16.36 -2.25 -24.88
CA VAL A 52 16.04 -3.48 -25.61
C VAL A 52 15.06 -3.20 -26.75
N LEU A 53 14.05 -2.36 -26.48
CA LEU A 53 13.05 -1.99 -27.47
C LEU A 53 13.64 -1.06 -28.53
N ASP A 54 14.48 -0.10 -28.14
CA ASP A 54 15.19 0.77 -29.07
C ASP A 54 16.03 -0.04 -30.07
N GLU A 55 16.77 -1.04 -29.60
CA GLU A 55 17.54 -1.94 -30.47
C GLU A 55 16.64 -2.83 -31.35
N LEU A 56 15.52 -3.34 -30.81
CA LEU A 56 14.54 -4.09 -31.58
C LEU A 56 13.97 -3.27 -32.74
N TYR A 57 13.67 -1.98 -32.51
CA TYR A 57 13.12 -1.12 -33.56
C TYR A 57 14.10 -0.86 -34.69
N VAL A 58 15.40 -0.77 -34.39
CA VAL A 58 16.45 -0.65 -35.41
C VAL A 58 16.57 -1.92 -36.25
N GLN A 59 16.39 -3.09 -35.63
CA GLN A 59 16.58 -4.39 -36.29
C GLN A 59 15.31 -4.94 -36.95
N VAL A 60 14.15 -4.31 -36.78
CA VAL A 60 12.83 -4.84 -37.19
C VAL A 60 12.75 -5.25 -38.67
N ASP A 61 13.39 -4.49 -39.56
CA ASP A 61 13.37 -4.76 -41.01
C ASP A 61 14.28 -5.94 -41.39
N SER A 62 15.27 -6.25 -40.55
CA SER A 62 16.23 -7.35 -40.75
C SER A 62 15.74 -8.69 -40.18
N LEU A 63 14.70 -8.68 -39.34
CA LEU A 63 14.14 -9.87 -38.72
C LEU A 63 13.39 -10.75 -39.74
N SER A 64 14.00 -11.88 -40.10
CA SER A 64 13.39 -12.86 -41.00
C SER A 64 12.12 -13.48 -40.41
N GLY A 65 11.09 -13.65 -41.24
CA GLY A 65 9.84 -14.34 -40.87
C GLY A 65 8.73 -13.42 -40.32
N LEU A 66 9.00 -12.13 -40.13
CA LEU A 66 7.94 -11.16 -39.87
C LEU A 66 7.24 -10.75 -41.16
N THR A 67 5.91 -10.70 -41.11
CA THR A 67 5.11 -10.10 -42.19
C THR A 67 5.21 -8.57 -42.13
N LYS A 68 5.10 -7.90 -43.29
CA LYS A 68 5.03 -6.42 -43.36
C LYS A 68 3.96 -5.83 -42.44
N ARG A 69 2.84 -6.54 -42.27
CA ARG A 69 1.76 -6.14 -41.34
C ARG A 69 2.21 -6.15 -39.88
N GLN A 70 2.98 -7.16 -39.47
CA GLN A 70 3.50 -7.25 -38.09
C GLN A 70 4.56 -6.18 -37.83
N GLN A 71 5.46 -5.94 -38.80
CA GLN A 71 6.45 -4.85 -38.73
C GLN A 71 5.76 -3.50 -38.60
N ALA A 72 4.83 -3.17 -39.49
CA ALA A 72 4.08 -1.92 -39.43
C ALA A 72 3.30 -1.76 -38.12
N LYS A 73 2.73 -2.85 -37.58
CA LYS A 73 2.04 -2.82 -36.28
C LYS A 73 2.99 -2.54 -35.12
N LEU A 74 4.21 -3.06 -35.14
CA LEU A 74 5.21 -2.82 -34.11
C LEU A 74 5.77 -1.40 -34.20
N MET A 75 6.08 -0.93 -35.41
CA MET A 75 6.56 0.44 -35.65
C MET A 75 5.48 1.48 -35.34
N GLY A 76 4.20 1.18 -35.60
CA GLY A 76 3.08 2.06 -35.23
C GLY A 76 2.86 2.21 -33.73
N VAL A 77 3.55 1.44 -32.89
CA VAL A 77 3.55 1.58 -31.42
C VAL A 77 4.94 1.89 -30.87
N HIS A 78 5.83 2.40 -31.71
CA HIS A 78 7.13 2.90 -31.31
C HIS A 78 6.99 4.06 -30.33
N LEU A 79 7.70 4.00 -29.21
CA LEU A 79 7.66 5.04 -28.18
C LEU A 79 8.72 6.10 -28.46
N SER A 80 8.31 7.36 -28.46
CA SER A 80 9.21 8.51 -28.54
C SER A 80 9.84 8.82 -27.18
N ASN A 81 10.86 9.68 -27.15
CA ASN A 81 11.45 10.18 -25.90
C ASN A 81 10.41 10.87 -24.99
N ASN A 82 9.43 11.54 -25.59
CA ASN A 82 8.34 12.17 -24.84
C ASN A 82 7.42 11.11 -24.20
N ASP A 83 7.15 10.01 -24.91
CA ASP A 83 6.37 8.90 -24.35
C ASP A 83 7.12 8.24 -23.19
N TRP A 84 8.42 8.02 -23.32
CA TRP A 84 9.25 7.50 -22.24
C TRP A 84 9.26 8.40 -21.00
N SER A 85 9.40 9.71 -21.20
CA SER A 85 9.30 10.71 -20.12
C SER A 85 7.92 10.65 -19.43
N LEU A 86 6.84 10.59 -20.20
CA LEU A 86 5.49 10.45 -19.65
C LEU A 86 5.32 9.14 -18.84
N LEU A 87 5.85 8.01 -19.33
CA LEU A 87 5.83 6.74 -18.62
C LEU A 87 6.62 6.79 -17.31
N GLN A 88 7.71 7.55 -17.26
CA GLN A 88 8.51 7.76 -16.03
C GLN A 88 7.73 8.59 -15.01
N SER A 89 7.09 9.68 -15.43
CA SER A 89 6.18 10.47 -14.59
C SER A 89 5.02 9.61 -14.06
N LEU A 90 4.44 8.73 -14.90
CA LEU A 90 3.38 7.82 -14.50
C LEU A 90 3.87 6.76 -13.49
N ARG A 91 5.04 6.16 -13.73
CA ARG A 91 5.68 5.22 -12.78
C ARG A 91 5.84 5.88 -11.42
N TYR A 92 6.39 7.10 -11.39
CA TYR A 92 6.61 7.85 -10.15
C TYR A 92 5.32 8.06 -9.35
N VAL A 93 4.22 8.41 -10.02
CA VAL A 93 2.94 8.61 -9.34
C VAL A 93 2.39 7.28 -8.80
N LEU A 94 2.43 6.21 -9.59
CA LEU A 94 1.89 4.91 -9.22
C LEU A 94 2.71 4.19 -8.15
N GLU A 95 4.01 4.46 -8.05
CA GLU A 95 4.92 3.90 -7.05
C GLU A 95 4.38 4.10 -5.63
N ARG A 96 3.94 5.32 -5.30
CA ARG A 96 3.40 5.64 -3.98
C ARG A 96 2.17 4.83 -3.61
N PHE A 97 1.35 4.47 -4.60
CA PHE A 97 0.18 3.61 -4.40
C PHE A 97 0.56 2.13 -4.32
N SER A 98 1.60 1.71 -5.05
CA SER A 98 2.16 0.37 -4.94
C SER A 98 2.68 0.11 -3.53
N ASP A 99 3.51 1.02 -3.00
CA ASP A 99 4.07 0.95 -1.64
C ASP A 99 2.96 0.93 -0.58
N ALA A 100 1.97 1.81 -0.72
CA ALA A 100 0.82 1.87 0.17
C ALA A 100 0.05 0.55 0.20
N THR A 101 -0.17 -0.05 -0.97
CA THR A 101 -0.88 -1.33 -1.08
C THR A 101 -0.08 -2.47 -0.46
N GLU A 102 1.23 -2.51 -0.68
CA GLU A 102 2.10 -3.52 -0.08
C GLU A 102 2.09 -3.43 1.45
N LEU A 103 2.18 -2.21 1.98
CA LEU A 103 2.16 -1.95 3.41
C LEU A 103 0.83 -2.38 4.07
N VAL A 104 -0.31 -2.09 3.45
CA VAL A 104 -1.64 -2.47 4.01
C VAL A 104 -1.94 -3.95 3.79
N SER A 105 -1.29 -4.61 2.82
CA SER A 105 -1.42 -6.04 2.55
C SER A 105 -0.58 -6.94 3.49
N GLY A 106 0.15 -6.34 4.43
CA GLY A 106 0.94 -7.04 5.44
C GLY A 106 0.10 -8.05 6.25
N LYS A 107 0.72 -9.17 6.60
CA LYS A 107 0.06 -10.26 7.36
C LYS A 107 0.67 -10.50 8.74
N ASN A 108 1.82 -9.89 9.02
CA ASN A 108 2.62 -10.13 10.22
C ASN A 108 2.43 -9.02 11.28
N TYR A 109 1.55 -8.07 11.03
CA TYR A 109 1.25 -6.94 11.91
C TYR A 109 -0.18 -6.45 11.67
N PRO A 110 -0.81 -5.76 12.64
CA PRO A 110 -2.08 -5.10 12.43
C PRO A 110 -1.95 -4.00 11.37
N THR A 111 -2.71 -4.09 10.28
CA THR A 111 -2.64 -3.13 9.18
C THR A 111 -3.70 -2.04 9.24
N LEU A 112 -4.70 -2.18 10.12
CA LEU A 112 -5.86 -1.28 10.16
C LEU A 112 -5.51 0.11 10.72
N SER A 113 -4.64 0.18 11.72
CA SER A 113 -4.07 1.44 12.22
C SER A 113 -3.17 2.10 11.17
N ILE A 114 -2.34 1.30 10.49
CA ILE A 114 -1.45 1.74 9.41
C ILE A 114 -2.24 2.29 8.21
N ALA A 115 -3.44 1.77 7.94
CA ALA A 115 -4.30 2.28 6.88
C ALA A 115 -4.61 3.78 7.04
N TYR A 116 -4.73 4.28 8.28
CA TYR A 116 -4.87 5.72 8.54
C TYR A 116 -3.63 6.50 8.11
N ALA A 117 -2.44 6.02 8.50
CA ALA A 117 -1.16 6.63 8.12
C ALA A 117 -0.99 6.67 6.60
N VAL A 118 -1.32 5.56 5.92
CA VAL A 118 -1.28 5.44 4.46
C VAL A 118 -2.23 6.41 3.79
N LYS A 119 -3.48 6.51 4.28
CA LYS A 119 -4.46 7.48 3.77
C LYS A 119 -3.92 8.90 3.86
N LEU A 120 -3.39 9.31 5.02
CA LEU A 120 -2.81 10.64 5.18
C LEU A 120 -1.60 10.88 4.27
N SER A 121 -0.69 9.91 4.19
CA SER A 121 0.51 9.98 3.35
C SER A 121 0.15 10.13 1.87
N LEU A 122 -0.81 9.36 1.37
CA LEU A 122 -1.28 9.46 -0.02
C LEU A 122 -1.98 10.80 -0.28
N HIS A 123 -2.84 11.25 0.64
CA HIS A 123 -3.48 12.55 0.53
C HIS A 123 -2.43 13.69 0.48
N HIS A 124 -1.41 13.65 1.32
CA HIS A 124 -0.32 14.64 1.28
C HIS A 124 0.43 14.56 -0.05
N PHE A 125 0.84 13.37 -0.48
CA PHE A 125 1.51 13.17 -1.75
C PHE A 125 0.72 13.72 -2.94
N LEU A 126 -0.60 13.54 -2.98
CA LEU A 126 -1.45 14.06 -4.06
C LEU A 126 -1.56 15.59 -4.05
N ASN A 127 -1.55 16.21 -2.86
CA ASN A 127 -1.61 17.66 -2.71
C ASN A 127 -0.23 18.36 -2.82
N ASP A 128 0.85 17.61 -2.70
CA ASP A 128 2.20 18.16 -2.79
C ASP A 128 2.49 18.76 -4.17
N LEU A 129 3.00 20.00 -4.14
CA LEU A 129 3.40 20.74 -5.33
C LEU A 129 4.51 19.99 -6.09
N THR A 130 4.42 20.02 -7.41
CA THR A 130 5.44 19.47 -8.30
C THR A 130 5.64 20.39 -9.50
N SER A 131 6.90 20.50 -9.94
CA SER A 131 7.29 21.24 -11.13
C SER A 131 6.93 20.48 -12.41
N ASP A 132 6.87 19.15 -12.38
CA ASP A 132 6.50 18.32 -13.52
C ASP A 132 4.99 18.45 -13.79
N ASN A 133 4.64 18.99 -14.96
CA ASN A 133 3.26 19.19 -15.39
C ASN A 133 2.49 17.88 -15.56
N ASN A 134 3.13 16.83 -16.06
CA ASN A 134 2.49 15.52 -16.24
C ASN A 134 2.16 14.91 -14.87
N VAL A 135 3.11 14.95 -13.93
CA VAL A 135 2.88 14.50 -12.55
C VAL A 135 1.76 15.30 -11.89
N ARG A 136 1.73 16.63 -12.07
CA ARG A 136 0.69 17.49 -11.51
C ARG A 136 -0.70 17.12 -12.02
N ILE A 137 -0.86 16.95 -13.34
CA ILE A 137 -2.15 16.56 -13.94
C ILE A 137 -2.58 15.19 -13.42
N MET A 138 -1.67 14.21 -13.38
CA MET A 138 -1.97 12.87 -12.87
C MET A 138 -2.39 12.89 -11.39
N LYS A 139 -1.69 13.66 -10.55
CA LYS A 139 -2.07 13.86 -9.14
C LYS A 139 -3.47 14.45 -9.00
N GLN A 140 -3.81 15.48 -9.80
CA GLN A 140 -5.13 16.10 -9.78
C GLN A 140 -6.24 15.12 -10.17
N MET A 141 -6.02 14.32 -11.21
CA MET A 141 -6.98 13.28 -11.63
C MET A 141 -7.18 12.23 -10.54
N LEU A 142 -6.09 11.77 -9.92
CA LEU A 142 -6.14 10.77 -8.85
C LEU A 142 -6.73 11.32 -7.57
N GLN A 143 -6.55 12.60 -7.28
CA GLN A 143 -7.12 13.23 -6.08
C GLN A 143 -8.64 13.17 -6.07
N VAL A 144 -9.29 13.44 -7.21
CA VAL A 144 -10.76 13.36 -7.32
C VAL A 144 -11.27 11.97 -6.97
N GLU A 145 -10.68 10.94 -7.57
CA GLU A 145 -11.05 9.54 -7.31
C GLU A 145 -10.69 9.14 -5.87
N PHE A 146 -9.50 9.54 -5.39
CA PHE A 146 -9.04 9.24 -4.04
C PHE A 146 -10.00 9.83 -3.01
N ASP A 147 -10.40 11.09 -3.15
CA ASP A 147 -11.32 11.74 -2.23
C ASP A 147 -12.70 11.08 -2.28
N GLN A 148 -13.18 10.67 -3.46
CA GLN A 148 -14.43 9.93 -3.60
C GLN A 148 -14.42 8.58 -2.86
N TYR A 149 -13.33 7.82 -2.92
CA TYR A 149 -13.23 6.51 -2.28
C TYR A 149 -12.81 6.57 -0.81
N MET A 150 -11.96 7.52 -0.41
CA MET A 150 -11.32 7.58 0.91
C MET A 150 -11.96 8.59 1.85
N THR A 151 -12.70 9.57 1.32
CA THR A 151 -13.51 10.50 2.10
C THR A 151 -14.93 9.95 2.21
N LEU A 152 -15.03 8.77 2.83
CA LEU A 152 -16.32 8.29 3.33
C LEU A 152 -16.87 9.32 4.34
N PRO A 153 -18.20 9.43 4.46
CA PRO A 153 -18.82 10.26 5.49
C PRO A 153 -18.20 9.99 6.87
N LEU A 154 -17.97 11.04 7.66
CA LEU A 154 -17.37 10.98 9.00
C LEU A 154 -18.12 10.03 9.96
N ASP A 155 -19.37 9.68 9.65
CA ASP A 155 -20.23 8.76 10.38
C ASP A 155 -20.21 7.31 9.84
N ALA A 156 -19.51 7.05 8.74
CA ALA A 156 -19.31 5.69 8.23
C ALA A 156 -18.58 4.84 9.26
N VAL A 157 -19.12 3.65 9.53
CA VAL A 157 -18.60 2.73 10.56
C VAL A 157 -17.15 2.35 10.25
N GLU A 158 -16.81 2.15 8.98
CA GLU A 158 -15.46 1.80 8.53
C GLU A 158 -14.43 2.89 8.86
N ALA A 159 -14.77 4.16 8.60
CA ALA A 159 -13.89 5.28 8.91
C ALA A 159 -13.66 5.41 10.42
N ASN A 160 -14.73 5.21 11.21
CA ASN A 160 -14.65 5.22 12.67
C ASN A 160 -13.79 4.09 13.22
N ILE A 161 -13.87 2.90 12.62
CA ILE A 161 -13.04 1.74 12.99
C ILE A 161 -11.57 2.03 12.69
N ILE A 162 -11.24 2.59 11.51
CA ILE A 162 -9.85 2.95 11.15
C ILE A 162 -9.30 3.99 12.13
N ASN A 163 -10.07 5.05 12.43
CA ASN A 163 -9.65 6.09 13.37
C ASN A 163 -9.49 5.54 14.80
N ALA A 164 -10.36 4.62 15.24
CA ALA A 164 -10.24 3.95 16.53
C ALA A 164 -9.01 3.02 16.57
N ALA A 165 -8.72 2.28 15.49
CA ALA A 165 -7.51 1.46 15.40
C ALA A 165 -6.25 2.33 15.49
N ALA A 166 -6.22 3.47 14.78
CA ALA A 166 -5.11 4.41 14.85
C ALA A 166 -4.96 5.07 16.24
N LEU A 167 -6.08 5.38 16.90
CA LEU A 167 -6.08 5.91 18.27
C LEU A 167 -5.47 4.94 19.29
N LEU A 168 -5.71 3.65 19.12
CA LEU A 168 -5.28 2.58 20.03
C LEU A 168 -3.86 2.07 19.75
N ASP A 169 -3.28 2.41 18.59
CA ASP A 169 -1.95 1.98 18.19
C ASP A 169 -0.92 3.09 18.47
N PRO A 170 0.04 2.89 19.40
CA PRO A 170 1.07 3.87 19.72
C PRO A 170 1.87 4.36 18.50
N SER A 171 2.02 3.53 17.47
CA SER A 171 2.78 3.88 16.26
C SER A 171 2.06 4.89 15.35
N THR A 172 0.74 5.03 15.49
CA THR A 172 -0.09 5.91 14.64
C THR A 172 -0.94 6.91 15.43
N HIS A 173 -1.00 6.78 16.75
CA HIS A 173 -1.74 7.67 17.64
C HIS A 173 -1.35 9.15 17.45
N ASP A 174 -0.05 9.43 17.32
CA ASP A 174 0.48 10.80 17.28
C ASP A 174 0.19 11.54 15.97
N ILE A 175 -0.05 10.80 14.88
CA ILE A 175 -0.40 11.38 13.57
C ILE A 175 -1.91 11.57 13.39
N LEU A 176 -2.72 11.09 14.33
CA LEU A 176 -4.19 11.21 14.29
C LEU A 176 -4.60 12.67 14.48
N LYS A 177 -5.31 13.22 13.49
CA LYS A 177 -5.82 14.60 13.57
C LYS A 177 -6.75 14.75 14.77
N ARG A 178 -6.75 15.95 15.39
CA ARG A 178 -7.58 16.25 16.58
C ARG A 178 -9.07 15.97 16.37
N GLU A 179 -9.58 16.21 15.16
CA GLU A 179 -10.98 15.95 14.80
C GLU A 179 -11.27 14.45 14.76
N ASP A 180 -10.45 13.69 14.02
CA ASP A 180 -10.56 12.23 13.91
C ASP A 180 -10.43 11.54 15.26
N ARG A 181 -9.55 12.06 16.14
CA ARG A 181 -9.39 11.57 17.51
C ARG A 181 -10.67 11.69 18.33
N LYS A 182 -11.32 12.86 18.32
CA LYS A 182 -12.58 13.07 19.05
C LYS A 182 -13.68 12.14 18.55
N VAL A 183 -13.73 11.92 17.24
CA VAL A 183 -14.70 11.01 16.62
C VAL A 183 -14.44 9.57 17.07
N ALA A 184 -13.18 9.13 17.04
CA ALA A 184 -12.76 7.80 17.50
C ALA A 184 -13.07 7.56 18.98
N GLU A 185 -12.74 8.51 19.86
CA GLU A 185 -13.04 8.43 21.30
C GLU A 185 -14.55 8.29 21.54
N LYS A 186 -15.35 9.13 20.86
CA LYS A 186 -16.82 9.06 20.95
C LYS A 186 -17.37 7.72 20.45
N PHE A 187 -16.83 7.21 19.34
CA PHE A 187 -17.22 5.92 18.77
C PHE A 187 -16.95 4.77 19.73
N LEU A 188 -15.73 4.71 20.32
CA LEU A 188 -15.36 3.70 21.30
C LEU A 188 -16.26 3.73 22.55
N VAL A 189 -16.56 4.92 23.08
CA VAL A 189 -17.46 5.07 24.23
C VAL A 189 -18.87 4.59 23.90
N LEU A 190 -19.40 4.93 22.73
CA LEU A 190 -20.72 4.51 22.29
C LEU A 190 -20.80 2.98 22.16
N GLU A 191 -19.77 2.37 21.56
CA GLU A 191 -19.72 0.94 21.35
C GLU A 191 -19.54 0.16 22.66
N ALA A 192 -18.72 0.67 23.59
CA ALA A 192 -18.61 0.12 24.93
C ALA A 192 -19.95 0.14 25.68
N LYS A 193 -20.69 1.26 25.59
CA LYS A 193 -22.04 1.39 26.19
C LYS A 193 -23.04 0.40 25.58
N ARG A 194 -23.00 0.19 24.26
CA ARG A 194 -23.85 -0.82 23.60
C ARG A 194 -23.54 -2.22 24.12
N ARG A 195 -22.27 -2.61 24.16
CA ARG A 195 -21.87 -3.94 24.67
C ARG A 195 -22.30 -4.17 26.12
N LEU A 196 -22.19 -3.16 26.98
CA LEU A 196 -22.67 -3.24 28.36
C LEU A 196 -24.20 -3.39 28.47
N LYS A 197 -24.95 -2.85 27.51
CA LYS A 197 -26.41 -3.00 27.45
C LYS A 197 -26.82 -4.40 26.97
N ASP A 198 -26.10 -4.93 25.99
CA ASP A 198 -26.40 -6.23 25.37
C ASP A 198 -25.90 -7.42 26.20
N ASN A 199 -24.84 -7.21 26.99
CA ASN A 199 -24.31 -8.18 27.92
C ASN A 199 -23.97 -7.48 29.25
N PRO A 200 -24.97 -7.22 30.11
CA PRO A 200 -24.73 -6.60 31.39
C PRO A 200 -23.80 -7.49 32.19
N ILE A 201 -22.67 -6.93 32.61
CA ILE A 201 -21.71 -7.63 33.47
C ILE A 201 -22.46 -7.97 34.76
N GLU A 202 -22.87 -9.22 34.92
CA GLU A 202 -23.20 -9.77 36.22
C GLU A 202 -21.94 -9.68 37.07
N TYR A 203 -21.86 -8.64 37.91
CA TYR A 203 -20.97 -8.67 39.05
C TYR A 203 -21.44 -9.84 39.92
N LYS A 204 -20.92 -11.05 39.68
CA LYS A 204 -20.82 -12.04 40.73
C LYS A 204 -19.92 -11.40 41.78
N SER A 205 -20.55 -10.95 42.87
CA SER A 205 -19.84 -10.62 44.08
C SER A 205 -18.83 -11.73 44.33
N MET A 206 -17.53 -11.40 44.25
CA MET A 206 -16.53 -12.27 44.85
C MET A 206 -16.97 -12.47 46.30
N PRO A 207 -17.09 -13.71 46.79
CA PRO A 207 -17.23 -13.90 48.22
C PRO A 207 -16.03 -13.20 48.86
N MET A 208 -16.32 -12.19 49.69
CA MET A 208 -15.37 -11.63 50.62
C MET A 208 -14.82 -12.81 51.41
N THR A 209 -13.66 -13.31 51.01
CA THR A 209 -12.91 -14.21 51.87
C THR A 209 -12.32 -13.28 52.90
N THR A 210 -13.03 -13.12 54.01
CA THR A 210 -12.45 -12.62 55.25
C THR A 210 -11.21 -13.46 55.51
N VAL A 211 -10.03 -12.92 55.19
CA VAL A 211 -8.75 -13.42 55.68
C VAL A 211 -8.73 -13.07 57.16
N ALA A 212 -9.37 -13.92 57.96
CA ALA A 212 -9.21 -13.95 59.39
C ALA A 212 -8.04 -14.88 59.68
N GLY A 213 -6.97 -14.31 60.22
CA GLY A 213 -5.82 -15.06 60.76
C GLY A 213 -4.71 -15.27 59.74
N ASP A 214 -3.76 -14.35 59.73
CA ASP A 214 -2.31 -14.64 59.67
C ASP A 214 -1.56 -13.35 60.01
N THR A 215 -1.86 -12.80 61.20
CA THR A 215 -1.12 -11.70 61.83
C THR A 215 -0.11 -12.20 62.88
N GLU A 216 0.12 -13.51 63.00
CA GLU A 216 1.01 -14.07 64.03
C GLU A 216 2.38 -14.59 63.53
N GLU A 217 2.69 -14.49 62.24
CA GLU A 217 3.97 -14.97 61.68
C GLU A 217 4.96 -13.88 61.26
N LEU A 218 4.57 -12.60 61.33
CA LEU A 218 5.46 -11.46 61.01
C LEU A 218 6.09 -10.78 62.22
N GLU A 219 5.62 -11.03 63.46
CA GLU A 219 6.23 -10.44 64.67
C GLU A 219 7.31 -11.34 65.33
N ARG A 220 7.50 -12.58 64.86
CA ARG A 220 8.52 -13.49 65.42
C ARG A 220 9.90 -13.40 64.76
N ASN A 221 10.03 -12.74 63.61
CA ASN A 221 11.32 -12.62 62.90
C ASN A 221 12.07 -11.30 63.13
N ASP A 222 11.44 -10.28 63.74
CA ASP A 222 12.11 -9.00 64.04
C ASP A 222 12.72 -8.92 65.46
N SER A 223 12.55 -9.95 66.30
CA SER A 223 13.11 -9.99 67.67
C SER A 223 14.43 -10.78 67.80
N LEU A 224 15.02 -11.26 66.70
CA LEU A 224 16.28 -12.04 66.71
C LEU A 224 17.45 -11.40 65.94
N ALA A 225 17.29 -10.18 65.43
CA ALA A 225 18.35 -9.44 64.72
C ALA A 225 19.02 -8.33 65.55
N ILE A 226 18.79 -8.28 66.87
CA ILE A 226 19.52 -7.39 67.78
C ILE A 226 19.93 -8.20 69.01
N THR A 227 21.17 -8.71 69.03
CA THR A 227 22.13 -8.78 70.16
C THR A 227 23.16 -9.91 69.93
N LYS A 228 24.32 -9.53 69.37
CA LYS A 228 25.72 -10.01 69.62
C LYS A 228 26.53 -10.09 68.33
#